data_AF-A0AAE4VCC8-F1
#
_entry.id   AF-A0AAE4VCC8-F1
#
_cell.length_a   1.000
_cell.length_b   1.000
_cell.length_c   1.000
_cell.angle_alpha   90.00
_cell.angle_beta   90.00
_cell.angle_gamma   90.00
#
_symmetry.space_group_name_H-M   'P 1'
#
loop_
_entity.id
_entity.type
_entity.pdbx_description
1 polymer ?
#
loop_
_entity_poly.entity_id
_entity_poly.type
_entity_poly.pdbx_seq_one_letter_code
_entity_poly.pdbx_strand_id
1 'polypeptide(L)'
;MSSLSIWQSAGIPVHGARHTDSRRQLVNRADIEQLVRSFYTRALSDEKLFKYFLELRFGELEDHLTKIADYWDTKLFHTARYQENSLQVHLRLNALHELQDTDFQRWIELWRATVNELFVGRTATKAKIIGAQMCCIFYARITGTHSPELEGALLTIAAEELTEQEERK
;
A
#
# COMPACT_ATOMS: atom_id res chain seq x y z
N MET A 1 -25.78 19.05 65.20
CA MET A 1 -25.39 20.19 64.35
C MET A 1 -24.56 19.64 63.20
N SER A 2 -25.12 19.70 61.98
CA SER A 2 -24.45 19.72 60.68
C SER A 2 -23.53 18.53 60.32
N SER A 3 -23.52 17.93 59.13
CA SER A 3 -24.12 18.23 57.83
C SER A 3 -23.51 17.24 56.83
N LEU A 4 -24.34 16.61 55.97
CA LEU A 4 -24.11 16.21 54.56
C LEU A 4 -22.91 15.29 54.22
N SER A 5 -22.94 14.34 53.27
CA SER A 5 -23.95 13.86 52.31
C SER A 5 -23.47 12.56 51.66
N ILE A 6 -24.41 11.64 51.53
CA ILE A 6 -24.74 10.80 50.37
C ILE A 6 -23.80 10.93 49.16
N TRP A 7 -23.03 9.88 48.87
CA TRP A 7 -22.57 9.58 47.51
C TRP A 7 -23.34 8.37 46.98
N GLN A 8 -24.40 8.68 46.25
CA GLN A 8 -25.06 7.81 45.30
C GLN A 8 -24.92 8.51 43.95
N SER A 9 -24.10 7.97 43.05
CA SER A 9 -24.00 8.37 41.65
C SER A 9 -23.55 7.13 40.89
N ALA A 10 -24.52 6.41 40.32
CA ALA A 10 -24.92 6.55 38.91
C ALA A 10 -23.82 6.00 38.01
N GLY A 11 -24.06 4.77 37.54
CA GLY A 11 -23.17 4.09 36.60
C GLY A 11 -22.92 4.94 35.38
N ILE A 12 -21.65 5.10 35.03
CA ILE A 12 -21.24 5.61 33.73
C ILE A 12 -21.58 4.51 32.73
N PRO A 13 -22.49 4.74 31.77
CA PRO A 13 -22.58 3.85 30.64
C PRO A 13 -21.34 4.12 29.80
N VAL A 14 -20.36 3.20 29.83
CA VAL A 14 -19.26 3.19 28.87
C VAL A 14 -19.89 2.78 27.54
N HIS A 15 -20.54 3.73 26.86
CA HIS A 15 -20.82 3.59 25.44
C HIS A 15 -19.46 3.56 24.77
N GLY A 16 -19.00 2.35 24.45
CA GLY A 16 -17.84 2.17 23.59
C GLY A 16 -18.05 3.04 22.36
N ALA A 17 -17.24 4.09 22.25
CA ALA A 17 -17.14 4.85 21.02
C ALA A 17 -16.72 3.83 19.96
N ARG A 18 -17.66 3.42 19.11
CA ARG A 18 -17.33 2.73 17.87
C ARG A 18 -16.42 3.70 17.13
N HIS A 19 -15.12 3.41 17.10
CA HIS A 19 -14.22 4.03 16.13
C HIS A 19 -14.77 3.65 14.77
N THR A 20 -15.57 4.54 14.17
CA THR A 20 -15.94 4.42 12.76
C THR A 20 -14.68 4.74 12.00
N ASP A 21 -14.01 3.70 11.52
CA ASP A 21 -12.94 3.85 10.55
C ASP A 21 -13.47 4.65 9.35
N SER A 22 -12.96 5.86 9.16
CA SER A 22 -13.42 6.77 8.11
C SER A 22 -12.89 6.39 6.72
N ARG A 23 -12.00 5.39 6.65
CA ARG A 23 -11.42 4.87 5.41
C ARG A 23 -12.44 4.07 4.62
N ARG A 24 -12.35 4.14 3.30
CA ARG A 24 -13.32 3.51 2.39
C ARG A 24 -12.88 2.12 1.94
N GLN A 25 -13.80 1.32 1.39
CA GLN A 25 -13.45 0.04 0.79
C GLN A 25 -12.82 0.26 -0.60
N LEU A 26 -11.84 -0.57 -0.97
CA LEU A 26 -11.26 -0.60 -2.32
C LEU A 26 -12.06 -1.58 -3.19
N VAL A 27 -12.99 -1.09 -4.01
CA VAL A 27 -13.98 -1.96 -4.67
C VAL A 27 -14.11 -1.76 -6.18
N ASN A 28 -13.55 -0.70 -6.74
CA ASN A 28 -13.72 -0.41 -8.16
C ASN A 28 -12.50 0.30 -8.79
N ARG A 29 -12.62 0.59 -10.08
CA ARG A 29 -11.60 1.28 -10.87
C ARG A 29 -11.28 2.70 -10.36
N ALA A 30 -12.29 3.49 -10.02
CA ALA A 30 -12.08 4.85 -9.54
C ALA A 30 -11.29 4.85 -8.21
N ASP A 31 -11.48 3.83 -7.38
CA ASP A 31 -10.70 3.64 -6.16
C ASP A 31 -9.23 3.32 -6.45
N ILE A 32 -8.95 2.49 -7.46
CA ILE A 32 -7.59 2.21 -7.92
C ILE A 32 -6.93 3.48 -8.46
N GLU A 33 -7.63 4.25 -9.27
CA GLU A 33 -7.07 5.50 -9.83
C GLU A 33 -6.70 6.49 -8.72
N GLN A 34 -7.55 6.62 -7.69
CA GLN A 34 -7.22 7.45 -6.52
C GLN A 34 -6.02 6.89 -5.76
N LEU A 35 -5.94 5.57 -5.56
CA LEU A 35 -4.83 4.91 -4.88
C LEU A 35 -3.52 5.15 -5.62
N VAL A 36 -3.49 4.89 -6.92
CA VAL A 36 -2.29 5.05 -7.77
C VAL A 36 -1.85 6.51 -7.82
N ARG A 37 -2.78 7.46 -8.02
CA ARG A 37 -2.45 8.89 -8.03
C ARG A 37 -1.88 9.36 -6.69
N SER A 38 -2.46 8.91 -5.58
CA SER A 38 -1.97 9.24 -4.23
C SER A 38 -0.59 8.66 -3.98
N PHE A 39 -0.34 7.42 -4.43
CA PHE A 39 0.96 6.78 -4.33
C PHE A 39 2.03 7.52 -5.15
N TYR A 40 1.75 7.85 -6.41
CA TYR A 40 2.69 8.58 -7.26
C TYR A 40 2.96 10.00 -6.79
N THR A 41 1.98 10.66 -6.16
CA THR A 41 2.20 11.96 -5.49
C THR A 41 3.30 11.85 -4.42
N ARG A 42 3.30 10.76 -3.65
CA ARG A 42 4.36 10.48 -2.65
C ARG A 42 5.66 10.08 -3.30
N ALA A 43 5.64 9.13 -4.24
CA ALA A 43 6.84 8.60 -4.88
C ALA A 43 7.60 9.68 -5.68
N LEU A 44 6.89 10.61 -6.32
CA LEU A 44 7.48 11.75 -7.05
C LEU A 44 8.03 12.84 -6.11
N SER A 45 7.69 12.81 -4.83
CA SER A 45 8.19 13.74 -3.81
C SER A 45 9.21 13.08 -2.87
N ASP A 46 9.46 11.78 -3.03
CA ASP A 46 10.35 11.01 -2.18
C ASP A 46 11.80 11.11 -2.66
N GLU A 47 12.70 11.57 -1.79
CA GLU A 47 14.11 11.82 -2.13
C GLU A 47 14.83 10.59 -2.69
N LYS A 48 14.48 9.38 -2.22
CA LYS A 48 15.11 8.14 -2.63
C LYS A 48 14.56 7.64 -3.97
N LEU A 49 13.23 7.67 -4.12
CA LEU A 49 12.58 7.10 -5.30
C LEU A 49 12.51 8.07 -6.49
N PHE A 50 12.52 9.38 -6.26
CA PHE A 50 12.28 10.39 -7.29
C PHE A 50 13.18 10.22 -8.52
N LYS A 51 14.44 9.83 -8.33
CA LYS A 51 15.42 9.62 -9.42
C LYS A 51 14.97 8.60 -10.48
N TYR A 52 14.14 7.62 -10.12
CA TYR A 52 13.63 6.61 -11.06
C TYR A 52 12.43 7.08 -11.89
N PHE A 53 11.86 8.24 -11.56
CA PHE A 53 10.65 8.78 -12.17
C PHE A 53 10.86 10.12 -12.89
N LEU A 54 12.11 10.50 -13.13
CA LEU A 54 12.45 11.80 -13.75
C LEU A 54 11.77 12.00 -15.11
N GLU A 55 11.67 10.96 -15.93
CA GLU A 55 11.05 11.03 -17.26
C GLU A 55 9.55 11.37 -17.19
N LEU A 56 8.85 10.96 -16.13
CA LEU A 56 7.43 11.25 -15.94
C LEU A 56 7.14 12.75 -15.75
N ARG A 57 8.15 13.55 -15.40
CA ARG A 57 8.00 15.00 -15.21
C ARG A 57 7.83 15.76 -16.53
N PHE A 58 8.13 15.14 -17.68
CA PHE A 58 8.14 15.81 -18.98
C PHE A 58 6.87 15.62 -19.82
N GLY A 59 5.77 15.18 -19.19
CA GLY A 59 4.43 15.16 -19.81
C GLY A 59 3.78 13.78 -19.91
N GLU A 60 4.48 12.71 -19.51
CA GLU A 60 3.96 11.33 -19.63
C GLU A 60 3.24 10.83 -18.37
N LEU A 61 3.06 11.68 -17.36
CA LEU A 61 2.53 11.26 -16.06
C LEU A 61 1.12 10.66 -16.16
N GLU A 62 0.18 11.30 -16.86
CA GLU A 62 -1.21 10.82 -16.89
C GLU A 62 -1.36 9.48 -17.63
N ASP A 63 -0.61 9.27 -18.71
CA ASP A 63 -0.57 7.99 -19.42
C ASP A 63 0.02 6.89 -18.54
N HIS A 64 1.09 7.22 -17.81
CA HIS A 64 1.71 6.31 -16.85
C HIS A 64 0.75 5.95 -15.71
N LEU A 65 0.05 6.93 -15.12
CA LEU A 65 -0.94 6.69 -14.07
C LEU A 65 -2.08 5.78 -14.57
N THR A 66 -2.56 5.98 -15.80
CA THR A 66 -3.59 5.15 -16.42
C THR A 66 -3.11 3.70 -16.57
N LYS A 67 -1.90 3.50 -17.07
CA LYS A 67 -1.28 2.18 -17.24
C LYS A 67 -1.05 1.46 -15.92
N ILE A 68 -0.60 2.16 -14.89
CA ILE A 68 -0.41 1.55 -13.56
C ILE A 68 -1.75 1.28 -12.88
N ALA A 69 -2.77 2.10 -13.12
CA ALA A 69 -4.13 1.76 -12.70
C ALA A 69 -4.64 0.49 -13.40
N ASP A 70 -4.36 0.29 -14.69
CA ASP A 70 -4.68 -0.95 -15.41
C ASP A 70 -3.97 -2.15 -14.81
N TYR A 71 -2.69 -2.00 -14.46
CA TYR A 71 -1.93 -3.04 -13.76
C TYR A 71 -2.62 -3.48 -12.47
N TRP A 72 -3.00 -2.53 -11.62
CA TRP A 72 -3.65 -2.82 -10.34
C TRP A 72 -5.07 -3.36 -10.50
N ASP A 73 -5.82 -2.90 -11.50
CA ASP A 73 -7.15 -3.43 -11.83
C ASP A 73 -7.05 -4.91 -12.23
N THR A 74 -6.07 -5.26 -13.07
CA THR A 74 -5.77 -6.65 -13.41
C THR A 74 -5.33 -7.47 -12.17
N LYS A 75 -4.48 -6.93 -11.29
CA LYS A 75 -3.99 -7.67 -10.11
C LYS A 75 -5.04 -7.88 -9.02
N LEU A 76 -5.91 -6.90 -8.79
CA LEU A 76 -6.87 -6.93 -7.70
C LEU A 76 -8.20 -7.56 -8.12
N PHE A 77 -8.67 -7.22 -9.32
CA PHE A 77 -9.99 -7.58 -9.82
C PHE A 77 -9.96 -8.54 -11.02
N HIS A 78 -8.78 -9.02 -11.43
CA HIS A 78 -8.61 -10.02 -12.49
C HIS A 78 -9.17 -9.56 -13.85
N THR A 79 -9.13 -8.26 -14.13
CA THR A 79 -9.48 -7.70 -15.45
C THR A 79 -8.35 -7.94 -16.47
N ALA A 80 -8.66 -7.86 -17.77
CA ALA A 80 -7.69 -8.04 -18.85
C ALA A 80 -7.09 -6.72 -19.40
N ARG A 81 -7.06 -5.66 -18.58
CA ARG A 81 -6.62 -4.31 -19.02
C ARG A 81 -5.11 -4.17 -19.18
N TYR A 82 -4.33 -4.82 -18.32
CA TYR A 82 -2.87 -4.76 -18.39
C TYR A 82 -2.28 -6.02 -19.02
N GLN A 83 -1.55 -5.85 -20.12
CA GLN A 83 -1.01 -6.97 -20.92
C GLN A 83 0.50 -6.87 -21.12
N GLU A 84 1.14 -5.86 -20.53
CA GLU A 84 2.56 -5.62 -20.73
C GLU A 84 3.45 -6.39 -19.77
N ASN A 85 4.73 -6.51 -20.10
CA ASN A 85 5.72 -7.11 -19.21
C ASN A 85 6.31 -6.05 -18.27
N SER A 86 5.74 -5.92 -17.08
CA SER A 86 6.22 -4.96 -16.06
C SER A 86 7.66 -5.22 -15.63
N LEU A 87 8.12 -6.48 -15.60
CA LEU A 87 9.52 -6.80 -15.24
C LEU A 87 10.51 -6.18 -16.24
N GLN A 88 10.15 -6.12 -17.53
CA GLN A 88 11.02 -5.54 -18.57
C GLN A 88 11.34 -4.06 -18.32
N VAL A 89 10.37 -3.31 -17.77
CA VAL A 89 10.58 -1.90 -17.40
C VAL A 89 11.59 -1.79 -16.26
N HIS A 90 11.48 -2.64 -15.24
CA HIS A 90 12.38 -2.61 -14.08
C HIS A 90 13.79 -3.09 -14.42
N LEU A 91 13.94 -4.05 -15.35
CA LEU A 91 15.25 -4.44 -15.89
C LEU A 91 15.95 -3.28 -16.63
N ARG A 92 15.19 -2.49 -17.40
CA ARG A 92 15.73 -1.29 -18.07
C ARG A 92 16.09 -0.21 -17.07
N LEU A 93 15.24 0.03 -16.07
CA LEU A 93 15.55 0.96 -14.99
C LEU A 93 16.83 0.56 -14.25
N ASN A 94 16.99 -0.72 -13.91
CA ASN A 94 18.22 -1.23 -13.27
C ASN A 94 19.49 -0.98 -14.09
N ALA A 95 19.39 -1.07 -15.42
CA ALA A 95 20.52 -0.79 -16.32
C ALA A 95 20.92 0.69 -16.35
N LEU A 96 19.99 1.62 -16.07
CA LEU A 96 20.24 3.06 -16.00
C LEU A 96 20.63 3.51 -14.59
N HIS A 97 19.94 2.95 -13.60
CA HIS A 97 20.08 3.25 -12.19
C HIS A 97 19.94 1.93 -11.43
N GLU A 98 21.03 1.44 -10.86
CA GLU A 98 21.03 0.18 -10.11
C GLU A 98 19.92 0.21 -9.04
N LEU A 99 19.04 -0.78 -9.09
CA LEU A 99 17.93 -0.93 -8.15
C LEU A 99 18.40 -1.75 -6.96
N GLN A 100 18.50 -1.12 -5.81
CA GLN A 100 18.86 -1.78 -4.56
C GLN A 100 17.60 -2.29 -3.85
N ASP A 101 17.78 -3.29 -2.99
CA ASP A 101 16.73 -3.79 -2.11
C ASP A 101 16.08 -2.65 -1.30
N THR A 102 16.88 -1.70 -0.83
CA THR A 102 16.40 -0.54 -0.07
C THR A 102 15.47 0.36 -0.87
N ASP A 103 15.59 0.43 -2.20
CA ASP A 103 14.65 1.18 -3.06
C ASP A 103 13.29 0.48 -3.09
N PHE A 104 13.28 -0.85 -3.20
CA PHE A 104 12.05 -1.64 -3.10
C PHE A 104 11.43 -1.59 -1.71
N GLN A 105 12.22 -1.61 -0.62
CA GLN A 105 11.72 -1.44 0.74
C GLN A 105 10.99 -0.09 0.87
N ARG A 106 11.60 0.99 0.36
CA ARG A 106 10.98 2.31 0.38
C ARG A 106 9.70 2.37 -0.44
N TRP A 107 9.67 1.72 -1.59
CA TRP A 107 8.45 1.59 -2.40
C TRP A 107 7.34 0.88 -1.62
N ILE A 108 7.65 -0.23 -0.93
CA ILE A 108 6.68 -0.98 -0.10
C ILE A 108 6.13 -0.11 1.03
N GLU A 109 6.99 0.64 1.72
CA GLU A 109 6.59 1.56 2.79
C GLU A 109 5.58 2.59 2.30
N LEU A 110 5.90 3.30 1.21
CA LEU A 110 5.02 4.32 0.65
C LEU A 110 3.71 3.73 0.14
N TRP A 111 3.76 2.58 -0.52
CA TRP A 111 2.59 1.87 -1.01
C TRP A 111 1.67 1.48 0.14
N ARG A 112 2.23 0.82 1.16
CA ARG A 112 1.50 0.39 2.36
C ARG A 112 0.88 1.57 3.10
N ALA A 113 1.63 2.66 3.29
CA ALA A 113 1.12 3.87 3.92
C ALA A 113 -0.05 4.48 3.13
N THR A 114 0.06 4.54 1.80
CA THR A 114 -1.00 5.07 0.94
C THR A 114 -2.28 4.22 1.03
N VAL A 115 -2.13 2.89 0.98
CA VAL A 115 -3.28 1.98 1.13
C VAL A 115 -3.92 2.14 2.50
N ASN A 116 -3.11 2.13 3.57
CA ASN A 116 -3.61 2.25 4.94
C ASN A 116 -4.25 3.60 5.22
N GLU A 117 -3.87 4.69 4.54
CA GLU A 117 -4.50 5.99 4.72
C GLU A 117 -5.87 6.09 4.06
N LEU A 118 -6.01 5.48 2.88
CA LEU A 118 -7.21 5.65 2.04
C LEU A 118 -8.23 4.53 2.21
N PHE A 119 -7.76 3.30 2.42
CA PHE A 119 -8.59 2.12 2.24
C PHE A 119 -8.47 1.09 3.37
N VAL A 120 -9.55 0.32 3.51
CA VAL A 120 -9.67 -0.80 4.45
C VAL A 120 -10.36 -2.00 3.80
N GLY A 121 -10.30 -3.13 4.49
CA GLY A 121 -10.93 -4.38 4.06
C GLY A 121 -10.04 -5.24 3.19
N ARG A 122 -10.55 -6.42 2.81
CA ARG A 122 -9.78 -7.50 2.20
C ARG A 122 -9.03 -7.09 0.93
N THR A 123 -9.63 -6.25 0.08
CA THR A 123 -8.97 -5.79 -1.15
C THR A 123 -7.81 -4.85 -0.85
N ALA A 124 -7.92 -3.99 0.16
CA ALA A 124 -6.82 -3.13 0.60
C ALA A 124 -5.65 -3.97 1.12
N THR A 125 -5.92 -5.00 1.93
CA THR A 125 -4.89 -5.94 2.35
C THR A 125 -4.27 -6.67 1.16
N LYS A 126 -5.09 -7.20 0.24
CA LYS A 126 -4.59 -7.85 -0.99
C LYS A 126 -3.66 -6.92 -1.77
N ALA A 127 -3.96 -5.63 -1.86
CA ALA A 127 -3.10 -4.64 -2.53
C ALA A 127 -1.74 -4.49 -1.84
N LYS A 128 -1.70 -4.46 -0.49
CA LYS A 128 -0.44 -4.42 0.26
C LYS A 128 0.40 -5.68 0.02
N ILE A 129 -0.21 -6.85 0.15
CA ILE A 129 0.47 -8.15 -0.01
C ILE A 129 1.02 -8.30 -1.43
N ILE A 130 0.20 -8.08 -2.46
CA ILE A 130 0.64 -8.20 -3.86
C ILE A 130 1.76 -7.19 -4.16
N GLY A 131 1.69 -5.97 -3.63
CA GLY A 131 2.75 -4.97 -3.80
C GLY A 131 4.10 -5.45 -3.28
N ALA A 132 4.13 -5.96 -2.04
CA ALA A 132 5.34 -6.51 -1.45
C ALA A 132 5.83 -7.77 -2.19
N GLN A 133 4.94 -8.68 -2.57
CA GLN A 133 5.29 -9.87 -3.36
C GLN A 133 5.95 -9.50 -4.70
N MET A 134 5.42 -8.51 -5.41
CA MET A 134 5.98 -8.06 -6.69
C MET A 134 7.35 -7.43 -6.51
N CYS A 135 7.58 -6.71 -5.42
CA CYS A 135 8.91 -6.19 -5.08
C CYS A 135 9.92 -7.34 -4.86
N CYS A 136 9.56 -8.36 -4.07
CA CYS A 136 10.43 -9.53 -3.88
C CYS A 136 10.74 -10.24 -5.20
N ILE A 137 9.72 -10.47 -6.03
CA ILE A 137 9.87 -11.14 -7.33
C ILE A 137 10.75 -10.31 -8.27
N PHE A 138 10.50 -9.01 -8.39
CA PHE A 138 11.26 -8.16 -9.30
C PHE A 138 12.71 -8.04 -8.86
N TYR A 139 12.96 -7.83 -7.56
CA TYR A 139 14.32 -7.81 -7.02
C TYR A 139 15.05 -9.11 -7.39
N ALA A 140 14.49 -10.27 -7.03
CA ALA A 140 15.13 -11.56 -7.32
C ALA A 140 15.36 -11.83 -8.80
N ARG A 141 14.45 -11.37 -9.67
CA ARG A 141 14.58 -11.51 -11.12
C ARG A 141 15.59 -10.55 -11.74
N ILE A 142 15.84 -9.40 -11.11
CA ILE A 142 16.79 -8.39 -11.57
C ILE A 142 18.20 -8.72 -11.11
N THR A 143 18.37 -9.09 -9.83
CA THR A 143 19.67 -9.30 -9.19
C THR A 143 20.13 -10.75 -9.18
N GLY A 144 19.20 -11.70 -9.33
CA GLY A 144 19.47 -13.13 -9.15
C GLY A 144 19.56 -13.57 -7.69
N THR A 145 19.23 -12.71 -6.73
CA THR A 145 19.32 -12.98 -5.29
C THR A 145 18.04 -12.61 -4.54
N HIS A 146 17.82 -13.22 -3.38
CA HIS A 146 16.72 -12.87 -2.48
C HIS A 146 17.17 -11.79 -1.48
N SER A 147 16.23 -10.98 -0.99
CA SER A 147 16.47 -10.01 0.10
C SER A 147 15.66 -10.43 1.32
N PRO A 148 16.32 -10.79 2.44
CA PRO A 148 15.65 -11.06 3.72
C PRO A 148 14.81 -9.89 4.22
N GLU A 149 15.20 -8.66 3.91
CA GLU A 149 14.52 -7.43 4.29
C GLU A 149 13.18 -7.30 3.56
N LEU A 150 13.15 -7.56 2.25
CA LEU A 150 11.92 -7.56 1.46
C LEU A 150 10.99 -8.70 1.87
N GLU A 151 11.54 -9.89 2.11
CA GLU A 151 10.78 -11.05 2.60
C GLU A 151 10.22 -10.78 4.00
N GLY A 152 11.00 -10.16 4.88
CA GLY A 152 10.55 -9.70 6.19
C GLY A 152 9.39 -8.71 6.10
N ALA A 153 9.50 -7.70 5.23
CA ALA A 153 8.43 -6.73 5.00
C ALA A 153 7.13 -7.40 4.50
N LEU A 154 7.24 -8.35 3.57
CA LEU A 154 6.11 -9.14 3.09
C LEU A 154 5.46 -9.96 4.22
N LEU A 155 6.27 -10.64 5.04
CA LEU A 155 5.78 -11.44 6.15
C LEU A 155 5.08 -10.58 7.21
N THR A 156 5.63 -9.40 7.54
CA THR A 156 4.99 -8.44 8.45
C THR A 156 3.62 -8.03 7.93
N ILE A 157 3.51 -7.67 6.64
CA ILE A 157 2.23 -7.28 6.03
C ILE A 157 1.22 -8.44 6.06
N ALA A 158 1.67 -9.67 5.81
CA ALA A 158 0.81 -10.84 5.83
C ALA A 158 0.36 -11.21 7.25
N ALA A 159 1.22 -11.05 8.25
CA ALA A 159 0.92 -11.34 9.65
C ALA A 159 -0.11 -10.37 10.23
N GLU A 160 0.01 -9.08 9.92
CA GLU A 160 -0.97 -8.06 10.36
C GLU A 160 -2.40 -8.39 9.92
N GLU A 161 -2.57 -8.95 8.72
CA GLU A 161 -3.90 -9.39 8.25
C GLU A 161 -4.45 -10.56 9.06
N LEU A 162 -3.61 -11.53 9.43
CA LEU A 162 -4.05 -12.69 10.20
C LEU A 162 -4.55 -12.26 11.58
N THR A 163 -3.81 -11.36 12.25
CA THR A 163 -4.22 -10.80 13.53
C THR A 163 -5.54 -10.04 13.41
N GLU A 164 -5.68 -9.16 12.42
CA GLU A 164 -6.93 -8.43 12.21
C GLU A 164 -8.12 -9.36 11.85
N GLN A 165 -7.87 -10.48 11.18
CA GLN A 165 -8.91 -11.48 10.87
C GLN A 165 -9.31 -12.32 12.09
N GLU A 166 -8.38 -12.59 13.01
CA GLU A 166 -8.64 -13.28 14.27
C GLU A 166 -9.46 -12.42 15.23
N GLU A 167 -9.14 -11.12 15.35
CA GLU A 167 -9.87 -10.18 16.21
C GLU A 167 -11.31 -9.90 15.73
N ARG A 168 -11.60 -10.13 14.44
CA ARG A 168 -12.94 -9.96 13.85
C ARG A 168 -13.83 -11.22 13.96
N LYS A 169 -13.29 -12.35 14.42
CA LYS A 169 -14.04 -13.59 14.65
C LYS A 169 -14.57 -13.66 16.07
#